data_AF-A5YWN3-F1
#
_entry.id   AF-A5YWN3-F1
#
_cell.length_a   1.000
_cell.length_b   1.000
_cell.length_c   1.000
_cell.angle_alpha   90.00
_cell.angle_beta   90.00
_cell.angle_gamma   90.00
#
_symmetry.space_group_name_H-M   'P 1'
#
loop_
_entity.id
_entity.type
_entity.pdbx_description
1 polymer ?
#
loop_
_entity_poly.entity_id
_entity_poly.type
_entity_poly.pdbx_seq_one_letter_code
_entity_poly.pdbx_strand_id
1 'polypeptide(L)'
;EFDLNDVPGDSPVVRPYHAYSPSGSAQGNVVFVNHGEERDYHALESIGVSVKGCVVLARKGENLGRGAIVKIAEAKGALGVLIYAENDGGGFGGIERGTVMRGIGDPVSPGWPGVVGGEKLSLDDELVTRRFPKIPSLPLSLRNAEIILASLGGARAPLEWRNSGRVGPGQRVGPGRMVINMTFQGEMKMKKINNVVVTIRGSEEADRYVI
;
A
#
# COMPACT_ATOMS: atom_id res chain seq x y z
N GLU A 1 -8.96 3.75 23.80
CA GLU A 1 -8.88 2.86 22.62
C GLU A 1 -9.82 3.44 21.57
N PHE A 2 -9.36 3.66 20.35
CA PHE A 2 -10.17 4.21 19.26
C PHE A 2 -10.18 3.17 18.13
N ASP A 3 -11.37 2.77 17.69
CA ASP A 3 -11.51 1.83 16.58
C ASP A 3 -11.44 2.60 15.25
N LEU A 4 -10.48 2.23 14.40
CA LEU A 4 -10.27 2.81 13.07
C LEU A 4 -10.91 1.95 11.95
N ASN A 5 -11.79 1.02 12.30
CA ASN A 5 -12.52 0.20 11.33
C ASN A 5 -13.61 1.01 10.63
N ASP A 6 -13.43 1.26 9.34
CA ASP A 6 -14.36 2.04 8.50
C ASP A 6 -15.53 1.21 7.91
N VAL A 7 -15.74 -0.05 8.35
CA VAL A 7 -16.69 -0.97 7.68
C VAL A 7 -17.73 -1.55 8.65
N PRO A 8 -19.04 -1.28 8.45
CA PRO A 8 -20.12 -1.99 9.13
C PRO A 8 -20.15 -3.48 8.76
N GLY A 9 -20.54 -4.34 9.71
CA GLY A 9 -20.35 -5.79 9.66
C GLY A 9 -20.92 -6.59 8.48
N ASP A 10 -21.85 -6.07 7.67
CA ASP A 10 -22.65 -6.86 6.71
C ASP A 10 -22.77 -6.26 5.29
N SER A 11 -21.76 -5.53 4.81
CA SER A 11 -21.79 -5.03 3.43
C SER A 11 -21.44 -6.12 2.40
N PRO A 12 -22.20 -6.27 1.29
CA PRO A 12 -21.81 -7.13 0.17
C PRO A 12 -20.58 -6.58 -0.59
N VAL A 13 -20.12 -5.37 -0.25
CA VAL A 13 -18.95 -4.74 -0.86
C VAL A 13 -17.68 -5.30 -0.23
N VAL A 14 -16.72 -5.68 -1.09
CA VAL A 14 -15.40 -6.13 -0.66
C VAL A 14 -14.77 -5.08 0.25
N ARG A 15 -14.41 -5.46 1.48
CA ARG A 15 -13.78 -4.56 2.45
C ARG A 15 -12.49 -3.96 1.87
N PRO A 16 -12.10 -2.73 2.22
CA PRO A 16 -10.84 -2.18 1.74
C PRO A 16 -9.63 -3.00 2.23
N TYR A 17 -8.75 -3.37 1.31
CA TYR A 17 -7.50 -4.08 1.62
C TYR A 17 -6.46 -3.80 0.53
N HIS A 18 -5.19 -4.09 0.86
CA HIS A 18 -4.13 -4.17 -0.12
C HIS A 18 -4.02 -5.60 -0.64
N ALA A 19 -4.28 -5.81 -1.92
CA ALA A 19 -4.14 -7.11 -2.56
C ALA A 19 -2.68 -7.56 -2.50
N TYR A 20 -2.48 -8.83 -2.13
CA TYR A 20 -1.18 -9.46 -1.87
C TYR A 20 -0.40 -8.95 -0.64
N SER A 21 -1.03 -8.18 0.26
CA SER A 21 -0.48 -8.01 1.61
C SER A 21 -0.46 -9.37 2.33
N PRO A 22 0.60 -9.73 3.08
CA PRO A 22 0.59 -10.94 3.88
C PRO A 22 -0.40 -10.80 5.03
N SER A 23 -1.07 -11.90 5.38
CA SER A 23 -1.85 -12.02 6.62
C SER A 23 -0.91 -11.89 7.82
N GLY A 24 -1.38 -11.24 8.88
CA GLY A 24 -0.60 -11.03 10.09
C GLY A 24 -1.06 -9.81 10.87
N SER A 25 -0.39 -9.58 11.98
CA SER A 25 -0.65 -8.45 12.87
C SER A 25 0.64 -7.65 13.09
N ALA A 26 0.51 -6.34 13.19
CA ALA A 26 1.60 -5.44 13.54
C ALA A 26 1.12 -4.48 14.63
N GLN A 27 1.92 -4.34 15.68
CA GLN A 27 1.65 -3.42 16.77
C GLN A 27 2.90 -2.60 17.06
N GLY A 28 2.77 -1.29 17.10
CA GLY A 28 3.90 -0.41 17.38
C GLY A 28 3.53 1.07 17.37
N ASN A 29 4.51 1.90 17.75
CA ASN A 29 4.39 3.34 17.61
C ASN A 29 4.27 3.73 16.13
N VAL A 30 3.69 4.88 15.86
CA VAL A 30 3.44 5.34 14.48
C VAL A 30 4.46 6.38 14.07
N VAL A 31 4.99 6.23 12.86
CA VAL A 31 5.81 7.26 12.20
C VAL A 31 5.18 7.66 10.87
N PHE A 32 4.96 8.96 10.67
CA PHE A 32 4.51 9.50 9.40
C PHE A 32 5.70 9.77 8.48
N VAL A 33 5.66 9.19 7.28
CA VAL A 33 6.77 9.19 6.32
C VAL A 33 6.44 9.96 5.04
N ASN A 34 5.52 10.92 5.10
CA ASN A 34 5.08 11.66 3.91
C ASN A 34 4.63 10.70 2.79
N HIS A 35 5.30 10.69 1.64
CA HIS A 35 4.94 9.84 0.50
C HIS A 35 5.58 8.44 0.56
N GLY A 36 6.45 8.19 1.55
CA GLY A 36 7.17 6.93 1.71
C GLY A 36 8.24 6.71 0.64
N GLU A 37 8.75 7.79 0.06
CA GLU A 37 9.89 7.75 -0.86
C GLU A 37 11.21 7.68 -0.06
N GLU A 38 12.31 7.20 -0.68
CA GLU A 38 13.62 7.13 0.00
C GLU A 38 14.07 8.48 0.59
N ARG A 39 13.82 9.58 -0.13
CA ARG A 39 14.09 10.94 0.37
C ARG A 39 13.34 11.26 1.66
N ASP A 40 12.14 10.71 1.83
CA ASP A 40 11.33 10.97 3.01
C ASP A 40 11.97 10.30 4.23
N TYR A 41 12.46 9.06 4.07
CA TYR A 41 13.19 8.36 5.13
C TYR A 41 14.51 9.05 5.47
N HIS A 42 15.26 9.54 4.47
CA HIS A 42 16.47 10.32 4.72
C HIS A 42 16.20 11.63 5.45
N ALA A 43 15.10 12.31 5.12
CA ALA A 43 14.67 13.51 5.85
C ALA A 43 14.36 13.19 7.32
N LEU A 44 13.69 12.06 7.60
CA LEU A 44 13.47 11.59 8.98
C LEU A 44 14.78 11.26 9.71
N GLU A 45 15.69 10.54 9.05
CA GLU A 45 17.00 10.19 9.59
C GLU A 45 17.79 11.46 9.98
N SER A 46 17.74 12.51 9.16
CA SER A 46 18.40 13.80 9.42
C SER A 46 17.90 14.54 10.67
N ILE A 47 16.67 14.26 11.11
CA ILE A 47 16.07 14.81 12.33
C ILE A 47 16.04 13.78 13.46
N GLY A 48 16.79 12.68 13.33
CA GLY A 48 16.95 11.65 14.36
C GLY A 48 15.75 10.73 14.54
N VAL A 49 14.88 10.61 13.54
CA VAL A 49 13.69 9.75 13.57
C VAL A 49 13.95 8.46 12.78
N SER A 50 13.72 7.31 13.41
CA SER A 50 13.78 5.98 12.79
C SER A 50 12.40 5.33 12.76
N VAL A 51 12.10 4.61 11.68
CA VAL A 51 10.87 3.81 11.52
C VAL A 51 11.02 2.36 11.99
N LYS A 52 12.23 1.96 12.38
CA LYS A 52 12.53 0.58 12.79
C LYS A 52 11.67 0.20 14.00
N GLY A 53 10.91 -0.89 13.90
CA GLY A 53 9.99 -1.32 14.96
C GLY A 53 8.71 -0.48 15.09
N CYS A 54 8.41 0.38 14.12
CA CYS A 54 7.20 1.21 14.11
C CYS A 54 6.21 0.75 13.02
N VAL A 55 4.95 1.13 13.17
CA VAL A 55 3.97 1.15 12.08
C VAL A 55 4.17 2.44 11.29
N VAL A 56 4.29 2.33 9.98
CA VAL A 56 4.48 3.48 9.09
C VAL A 56 3.12 3.98 8.59
N LEU A 57 2.88 5.29 8.68
CA LEU A 57 1.78 5.96 7.99
C LEU A 57 2.35 6.72 6.78
N ALA A 58 1.87 6.40 5.59
CA ALA A 58 2.22 7.07 4.35
C ALA A 58 0.98 7.62 3.65
N ARG A 59 1.13 8.75 2.95
CA ARG A 59 0.11 9.29 2.05
C ARG A 59 0.44 8.93 0.61
N LYS A 60 -0.53 8.39 -0.12
CA LYS A 60 -0.36 8.01 -1.52
C LYS A 60 -0.06 9.26 -2.36
N GLY A 61 1.13 9.31 -2.95
CA GLY A 61 1.50 10.28 -3.98
C GLY A 61 1.36 9.69 -5.39
N GLU A 62 1.70 10.46 -6.42
CA GLU A 62 1.60 10.01 -7.81
C GLU A 62 2.81 9.16 -8.25
N ASN A 63 4.00 9.47 -7.73
CA ASN A 63 5.27 8.90 -8.20
C ASN A 63 5.47 7.44 -7.78
N LEU A 64 5.09 7.10 -6.54
CA LEU A 64 5.41 5.80 -5.95
C LEU A 64 4.17 4.90 -5.86
N GLY A 65 4.29 3.69 -6.39
CA GLY A 65 3.27 2.64 -6.23
C GLY A 65 3.21 2.12 -4.79
N ARG A 66 2.04 1.64 -4.36
CA ARG A 66 1.82 1.10 -3.00
C ARG A 66 2.83 0.02 -2.62
N GLY A 67 3.07 -0.93 -3.52
CA GLY A 67 4.05 -1.99 -3.29
C GLY A 67 5.47 -1.48 -3.08
N ALA A 68 5.84 -0.35 -3.70
CA ALA A 68 7.14 0.27 -3.49
C ALA A 68 7.20 1.01 -2.14
N ILE A 69 6.13 1.71 -1.72
CA ILE A 69 6.02 2.29 -0.36
C ILE A 69 6.24 1.20 0.69
N VAL A 70 5.53 0.07 0.55
CA VAL A 70 5.65 -1.06 1.49
C VAL A 70 7.05 -1.67 1.46
N LYS A 71 7.65 -1.85 0.27
CA LYS A 71 9.02 -2.37 0.12
C LYS A 71 10.05 -1.52 0.85
N ILE A 72 9.97 -0.19 0.71
CA ILE A 72 10.93 0.72 1.36
C ILE A 72 10.74 0.68 2.88
N ALA A 73 9.49 0.74 3.36
CA ALA A 73 9.19 0.62 4.78
C ALA A 73 9.72 -0.70 5.37
N GLU A 74 9.52 -1.82 4.67
CA GLU A 74 10.05 -3.14 5.02
C GLU A 74 11.58 -3.11 5.12
N ALA A 75 12.26 -2.56 4.11
CA ALA A 75 13.73 -2.44 4.11
C ALA A 75 14.27 -1.56 5.24
N LYS A 76 13.49 -0.56 5.68
CA LYS A 76 13.82 0.32 6.82
C LYS A 76 13.40 -0.27 8.18
N GLY A 77 12.85 -1.49 8.21
CA GLY A 77 12.54 -2.24 9.42
C GLY A 77 11.20 -1.88 10.08
N ALA A 78 10.25 -1.33 9.32
CA ALA A 78 8.88 -1.13 9.80
C ALA A 78 8.18 -2.47 10.10
N LEU A 79 7.21 -2.45 11.02
CA LEU A 79 6.40 -3.61 11.39
C LEU A 79 5.18 -3.78 10.48
N GLY A 80 4.66 -2.69 9.94
CA GLY A 80 3.48 -2.66 9.09
C GLY A 80 3.25 -1.28 8.49
N VAL A 81 2.37 -1.19 7.50
CA VAL A 81 2.16 0.05 6.73
C VAL A 81 0.69 0.39 6.58
N LEU A 82 0.32 1.62 6.92
CA LEU A 82 -0.97 2.23 6.61
C LEU A 82 -0.79 3.23 5.49
N ILE A 83 -1.61 3.14 4.44
CA ILE A 83 -1.59 4.06 3.31
C ILE A 83 -2.94 4.74 3.17
N TYR A 84 -2.97 6.08 3.19
CA TYR A 84 -4.18 6.85 2.92
C TYR A 84 -4.02 7.67 1.64
N ALA A 85 -5.13 8.05 1.01
CA ALA A 85 -5.14 8.98 -0.13
C ALA A 85 -5.70 10.33 0.32
N GLU A 86 -5.09 11.43 -0.14
CA GLU A 86 -5.58 12.80 0.13
C GLU A 86 -6.85 13.12 -0.67
N ASN A 87 -7.03 12.46 -1.82
CA ASN A 87 -8.29 12.45 -2.56
C ASN A 87 -9.08 11.19 -2.17
N ASP A 88 -10.03 11.34 -1.26
CA ASP A 88 -10.95 10.31 -0.78
C ASP A 88 -12.17 10.16 -1.71
N GLY A 89 -11.98 10.36 -3.02
CA GLY A 89 -13.03 10.34 -4.03
C GLY A 89 -13.80 11.65 -4.14
N GLY A 90 -13.22 12.79 -3.76
CA GLY A 90 -13.87 14.10 -3.80
C GLY A 90 -14.65 14.45 -2.54
N GLY A 91 -14.21 13.98 -1.37
CA GLY A 91 -14.83 14.26 -0.07
C GLY A 91 -15.85 13.22 0.41
N PHE A 92 -15.99 12.09 -0.31
CA PHE A 92 -16.96 11.05 0.03
C PHE A 92 -16.42 9.98 0.99
N GLY A 93 -15.22 10.16 1.55
CA GLY A 93 -14.64 9.21 2.51
C GLY A 93 -14.21 7.88 1.90
N GLY A 94 -13.86 7.86 0.61
CA GLY A 94 -13.38 6.68 -0.10
C GLY A 94 -12.03 6.16 0.42
N ILE A 95 -11.85 4.84 0.34
CA ILE A 95 -10.61 4.17 0.72
C ILE A 95 -10.02 3.50 -0.53
N GLU A 96 -8.82 3.91 -0.92
CA GLU A 96 -8.19 3.45 -2.16
C GLU A 96 -7.55 2.06 -1.98
N ARG A 97 -8.24 1.03 -2.50
CA ARG A 97 -7.72 -0.34 -2.61
C ARG A 97 -6.59 -0.41 -3.64
N GLY A 98 -5.81 -1.49 -3.64
CA GLY A 98 -4.82 -1.70 -4.69
C GLY A 98 -3.87 -2.85 -4.40
N THR A 99 -3.06 -3.22 -5.38
CA THR A 99 -2.03 -4.24 -5.22
C THR A 99 -0.77 -3.67 -4.55
N VAL A 100 -0.17 -4.46 -3.67
CA VAL A 100 1.19 -4.24 -3.13
C VAL A 100 2.21 -5.24 -3.66
N MET A 101 1.81 -6.12 -4.59
CA MET A 101 2.72 -7.00 -5.30
C MET A 101 3.65 -6.20 -6.21
N ARG A 102 4.90 -6.66 -6.31
CA ARG A 102 5.93 -6.13 -7.22
C ARG A 102 5.85 -6.79 -8.59
N GLY A 103 6.07 -6.01 -9.64
CA GLY A 103 6.03 -6.46 -11.02
C GLY A 103 4.61 -6.65 -11.57
N ILE A 104 4.51 -7.09 -12.81
CA ILE A 104 3.26 -7.25 -13.57
C ILE A 104 2.96 -8.73 -13.88
N GLY A 105 1.73 -9.02 -14.28
CA GLY A 105 1.31 -10.39 -14.64
C GLY A 105 1.09 -11.32 -13.44
N ASP A 106 0.72 -12.56 -13.74
CA ASP A 106 0.50 -13.62 -12.76
C ASP A 106 1.80 -13.92 -11.99
N PRO A 107 1.79 -13.90 -10.64
CA PRO A 107 2.98 -14.20 -9.84
C PRO A 107 3.61 -15.55 -10.15
N VAL A 108 2.82 -16.59 -10.45
CA VAL A 108 3.31 -17.97 -10.61
C VAL A 108 3.64 -18.36 -12.05
N SER A 109 3.33 -17.52 -13.04
CA SER A 109 3.68 -17.78 -14.44
C SER A 109 4.50 -16.63 -15.06
N PRO A 110 5.62 -16.22 -14.46
CA PRO A 110 6.41 -15.10 -14.97
C PRO A 110 6.99 -15.42 -16.35
N GLY A 111 6.52 -14.71 -17.37
CA GLY A 111 6.94 -14.91 -18.77
C GLY A 111 6.17 -15.99 -19.51
N TRP A 112 5.25 -16.71 -18.85
CA TRP A 112 4.41 -17.72 -19.47
C TRP A 112 2.93 -17.31 -19.48
N PRO A 113 2.13 -17.80 -20.44
CA PRO A 113 0.69 -17.65 -20.38
C PRO A 113 0.10 -18.38 -19.16
N GLY A 114 -0.71 -17.69 -18.36
CA GLY A 114 -1.45 -18.27 -17.22
C GLY A 114 -2.62 -19.16 -17.63
N VAL A 115 -2.38 -20.20 -18.44
CA VAL A 115 -3.39 -21.11 -18.99
C VAL A 115 -3.52 -22.40 -18.17
N VAL A 116 -4.61 -23.14 -18.40
CA VAL A 116 -4.81 -24.47 -17.79
C VAL A 116 -3.75 -25.42 -18.35
N GLY A 117 -3.02 -26.11 -17.46
CA GLY A 117 -1.92 -26.99 -17.83
C GLY A 117 -0.63 -26.29 -18.27
N GLY A 118 -0.58 -24.96 -18.23
CA GLY A 118 0.65 -24.20 -18.53
C GLY A 118 1.69 -24.27 -17.40
N GLU A 119 2.93 -23.93 -17.74
CA GLU A 119 4.06 -23.87 -16.82
C GLU A 119 3.80 -22.90 -15.66
N LYS A 120 4.11 -23.34 -14.44
CA LYS A 120 3.94 -22.55 -13.22
C LYS A 120 5.04 -22.85 -12.22
N LEU A 121 5.51 -21.81 -11.57
CA LEU A 121 6.36 -21.90 -10.39
C LEU A 121 5.52 -22.24 -9.16
N SER A 122 6.16 -22.84 -8.16
CA SER A 122 5.55 -23.04 -6.86
C SER A 122 5.41 -21.71 -6.10
N LEU A 123 4.52 -21.65 -5.11
CA LEU A 123 4.30 -20.42 -4.33
C LEU A 123 5.50 -20.02 -3.46
N ASP A 124 6.35 -20.99 -3.11
CA ASP A 124 7.57 -20.84 -2.34
C ASP A 124 8.82 -20.56 -3.19
N ASP A 125 8.69 -20.58 -4.52
CA ASP A 125 9.79 -20.22 -5.43
C ASP A 125 10.28 -18.79 -5.15
N GLU A 126 11.60 -18.57 -5.20
CA GLU A 126 12.21 -17.27 -4.90
C GLU A 126 11.70 -16.16 -5.84
N LEU A 127 11.49 -16.46 -7.13
CA LEU A 127 10.99 -15.51 -8.11
C LEU A 127 9.56 -15.07 -7.81
N VAL A 128 8.78 -15.92 -7.16
CA VAL A 128 7.40 -15.68 -6.73
C VAL A 128 7.39 -14.93 -5.39
N THR A 129 8.04 -15.48 -4.37
CA THR A 129 8.04 -14.93 -3.00
C THR A 129 8.63 -13.52 -2.95
N ARG A 130 9.68 -13.22 -3.73
CA ARG A 130 10.26 -11.88 -3.83
C ARG A 130 9.32 -10.84 -4.43
N ARG A 131 8.16 -11.21 -4.97
CA ARG A 131 7.16 -10.26 -5.48
C ARG A 131 6.25 -9.75 -4.37
N PHE A 132 6.08 -10.50 -3.29
CA PHE A 132 5.17 -10.15 -2.22
C PHE A 132 5.89 -9.37 -1.09
N PRO A 133 5.19 -8.47 -0.38
CA PRO A 133 5.70 -7.87 0.85
C PRO A 133 5.81 -8.88 1.99
N LYS A 134 6.71 -8.65 2.94
CA LYS A 134 6.85 -9.48 4.15
C LYS A 134 6.16 -8.90 5.39
N ILE A 135 5.73 -7.64 5.32
CA ILE A 135 5.02 -6.94 6.39
C ILE A 135 3.57 -6.64 5.99
N PRO A 136 2.61 -6.69 6.93
CA PRO A 136 1.22 -6.39 6.62
C PRO A 136 1.05 -4.91 6.24
N SER A 137 0.13 -4.65 5.32
CA SER A 137 -0.26 -3.29 4.94
C SER A 137 -1.77 -3.16 4.74
N LEU A 138 -2.34 -2.02 5.12
CA LEU A 138 -3.76 -1.73 4.95
C LEU A 138 -3.97 -0.34 4.35
N PRO A 139 -5.00 -0.16 3.50
CA PRO A 139 -5.44 1.16 3.12
C PRO A 139 -6.25 1.77 4.28
N LEU A 140 -6.19 3.09 4.41
CA LEU A 140 -6.86 3.85 5.47
C LEU A 140 -7.67 4.99 4.87
N SER A 141 -8.83 5.31 5.45
CA SER A 141 -9.57 6.52 5.09
C SER A 141 -8.78 7.79 5.43
N LEU A 142 -9.03 8.86 4.68
CA LEU A 142 -8.45 10.17 4.96
C LEU A 142 -8.82 10.64 6.37
N ARG A 143 -10.08 10.46 6.77
CA ARG A 143 -10.58 10.80 8.12
C ARG A 143 -9.77 10.11 9.22
N ASN A 144 -9.54 8.81 9.10
CA ASN A 144 -8.77 8.08 10.12
C ASN A 144 -7.30 8.46 10.08
N ALA A 145 -6.75 8.74 8.90
CA ALA A 145 -5.39 9.28 8.79
C ALA A 145 -5.25 10.63 9.48
N GLU A 146 -6.23 11.54 9.37
CA GLU A 146 -6.24 12.84 10.05
C GLU A 146 -6.25 12.68 11.58
N ILE A 147 -7.01 11.73 12.11
CA ILE A 147 -7.02 11.40 13.55
C ILE A 147 -5.64 10.94 14.01
N ILE A 148 -4.99 10.05 13.24
CA ILE A 148 -3.63 9.57 13.52
C ILE A 148 -2.64 10.74 13.45
N LEU A 149 -2.65 11.53 12.37
CA LEU A 149 -1.76 12.66 12.16
C LEU A 149 -1.87 13.69 13.28
N ALA A 150 -3.09 14.05 13.70
CA ALA A 150 -3.31 14.97 14.81
C ALA A 150 -2.79 14.44 16.16
N SER A 151 -2.71 13.11 16.30
CA SER A 151 -2.25 12.43 17.51
C SER A 151 -0.74 12.17 17.54
N LEU A 152 -0.01 12.46 16.45
CA LEU A 152 1.43 12.21 16.39
C LEU A 152 2.21 13.14 17.33
N GLY A 153 3.08 12.53 18.14
CA GLY A 153 4.11 13.20 18.93
C GLY A 153 5.46 13.21 18.20
N GLY A 154 6.56 13.33 18.95
CA GLY A 154 7.91 13.22 18.40
C GLY A 154 8.42 14.49 17.71
N ALA A 155 9.38 14.34 16.79
CA ALA A 155 10.01 15.45 16.10
C ALA A 155 9.01 16.21 15.21
N ARG A 156 9.27 17.49 14.94
CA ARG A 156 8.50 18.24 13.94
C ARG A 156 8.81 17.72 12.55
N ALA A 157 7.81 17.65 11.68
CA ALA A 157 8.00 17.27 10.29
C ALA A 157 9.05 18.16 9.59
N PRO A 158 9.85 17.63 8.65
CA PRO A 158 10.69 18.43 7.75
C PRO A 158 9.91 19.60 7.15
N LEU A 159 10.58 20.75 6.98
CA LEU A 159 9.92 21.99 6.56
C LEU A 159 9.19 21.85 5.22
N GLU A 160 9.81 21.15 4.28
CA GLU A 160 9.29 20.84 2.94
C GLU A 160 7.97 20.03 2.93
N TRP A 161 7.67 19.30 4.02
CA TRP A 161 6.42 18.54 4.10
C TRP A 161 5.27 19.43 4.61
N ARG A 162 5.59 20.47 5.39
CA ARG A 162 4.60 21.30 6.06
C ARG A 162 3.80 22.10 5.04
N ASN A 163 2.53 22.34 5.35
CA ASN A 163 1.59 23.08 4.51
C ASN A 163 1.35 22.41 3.15
N SER A 164 1.46 21.08 3.08
CA SER A 164 1.11 20.28 1.90
C SER A 164 0.06 19.24 2.28
N GLY A 165 -1.02 19.12 1.50
CA GLY A 165 -2.14 18.22 1.82
C GLY A 165 -2.71 18.48 3.22
N ARG A 166 -2.89 17.43 4.04
CA ARG A 166 -3.30 17.52 5.45
C ARG A 166 -2.17 17.79 6.45
N VAL A 167 -0.94 18.04 6.01
CA VAL A 167 0.21 18.27 6.90
C VAL A 167 0.26 19.75 7.32
N GLY A 168 -0.18 20.05 8.54
CA GLY A 168 -0.17 21.41 9.08
C GLY A 168 1.22 21.92 9.52
N PRO A 169 1.34 23.23 9.85
CA PRO A 169 2.62 23.85 10.21
C PRO A 169 3.22 23.31 11.52
N GLY A 170 2.39 22.77 12.41
CA GLY A 170 2.79 22.14 13.66
C GLY A 170 2.96 20.62 13.59
N GLN A 171 2.84 20.02 12.39
CA GLN A 171 2.79 18.56 12.26
C GLN A 171 4.04 17.90 12.85
N ARG A 172 3.82 16.83 13.61
CA ARG A 172 4.87 15.95 14.11
C ARG A 172 4.83 14.61 13.38
N VAL A 173 5.98 13.93 13.35
CA VAL A 173 6.15 12.72 12.54
C VAL A 173 6.19 11.44 13.37
N GLY A 174 6.18 11.53 14.70
CA GLY A 174 6.44 10.39 15.57
C GLY A 174 7.92 10.00 15.66
N PRO A 175 8.25 8.88 16.32
CA PRO A 175 7.32 8.11 17.15
C PRO A 175 6.86 8.92 18.36
N GLY A 176 5.57 8.82 18.69
CA GLY A 176 4.96 9.42 19.89
C GLY A 176 4.42 8.35 20.84
N ARG A 177 3.59 8.72 21.82
CA ARG A 177 2.97 7.75 22.74
C ARG A 177 1.87 6.89 22.10
N MET A 178 1.38 7.29 20.93
CA MET A 178 0.37 6.55 20.18
C MET A 178 0.93 5.22 19.68
N VAL A 179 0.15 4.15 19.88
CA VAL A 179 0.41 2.81 19.39
C VAL A 179 -0.78 2.39 18.53
N ILE A 180 -0.53 1.83 17.36
CA ILE A 180 -1.54 1.20 16.52
C ILE A 180 -1.38 -0.31 16.61
N ASN A 181 -2.50 -1.01 16.67
CA ASN A 181 -2.59 -2.44 16.42
C ASN A 181 -3.37 -2.64 15.12
N MET A 182 -2.74 -3.21 14.10
CA MET A 182 -3.39 -3.56 12.84
C MET A 182 -3.32 -5.07 12.65
N THR A 183 -4.41 -5.66 12.19
CA THR A 183 -4.49 -7.08 11.85
C THR A 183 -5.13 -7.23 10.49
N PHE A 184 -4.48 -7.99 9.61
CA PHE A 184 -5.02 -8.35 8.32
C PHE A 184 -5.12 -9.87 8.20
N GLN A 185 -6.28 -10.35 7.78
CA GLN A 185 -6.50 -11.75 7.45
C GLN A 185 -7.03 -11.81 6.02
N GLY A 186 -6.15 -12.15 5.10
CA GLY A 186 -6.45 -12.38 3.70
C GLY A 186 -6.24 -13.84 3.30
N GLU A 187 -6.73 -14.18 2.12
CA GLU A 187 -6.56 -15.50 1.53
C GLU A 187 -6.04 -15.36 0.10
N MET A 188 -4.94 -16.05 -0.21
CA MET A 188 -4.42 -16.16 -1.57
C MET A 188 -5.18 -17.26 -2.32
N LYS A 189 -5.83 -16.89 -3.42
CA LYS A 189 -6.59 -17.84 -4.26
C LYS A 189 -6.21 -17.70 -5.72
N MET A 190 -6.01 -18.85 -6.38
CA MET A 190 -6.04 -18.91 -7.84
C MET A 190 -7.47 -18.67 -8.32
N LYS A 191 -7.62 -17.77 -9.28
CA LYS A 191 -8.91 -17.40 -9.87
C LYS A 191 -8.79 -17.38 -11.40
N LYS A 192 -9.87 -17.81 -12.07
CA LYS A 192 -9.98 -17.69 -13.53
C LYS A 192 -10.28 -16.24 -13.89
N ILE A 193 -9.43 -15.66 -14.74
CA ILE A 193 -9.67 -14.35 -15.38
C ILE A 193 -10.09 -14.60 -16.84
N ASN A 194 -10.97 -13.76 -17.37
CA ASN A 194 -11.42 -13.85 -18.76
C ASN A 194 -11.17 -12.50 -19.46
N ASN A 195 -10.41 -12.51 -20.55
CA ASN A 195 -10.27 -11.37 -21.45
C ASN A 195 -11.25 -11.53 -22.61
N VAL A 196 -11.84 -10.43 -23.07
CA VAL A 196 -12.69 -10.39 -24.28
C VAL A 196 -11.91 -9.67 -25.37
N VAL A 197 -11.71 -10.33 -26.51
CA VAL A 197 -10.99 -9.78 -27.66
C VAL A 197 -11.93 -9.73 -28.85
N VAL A 198 -12.05 -8.56 -29.47
CA VAL A 198 -12.84 -8.32 -30.68
C VAL A 198 -11.92 -7.78 -31.75
N THR A 199 -12.09 -8.21 -33.00
CA THR A 199 -11.20 -7.82 -34.10
C THR A 199 -12.02 -7.33 -35.28
N ILE A 200 -11.67 -6.14 -35.79
CA ILE A 200 -12.12 -5.65 -37.10
C ILE A 200 -10.93 -5.83 -38.04
N ARG A 201 -11.09 -6.67 -39.07
CA ARG A 201 -10.00 -6.99 -39.98
C ARG A 201 -9.71 -5.82 -40.92
N GLY A 202 -8.46 -5.36 -40.96
CA GLY A 202 -8.02 -4.34 -41.91
C GLY A 202 -8.18 -4.82 -43.36
N SER A 203 -8.53 -3.90 -44.27
CA SER A 203 -8.72 -4.20 -45.69
C SER A 203 -7.39 -4.33 -46.45
N GLU A 204 -6.35 -3.60 -46.02
CA GLU A 204 -5.03 -3.59 -46.66
C GLU A 204 -3.99 -4.37 -45.85
N GLU A 205 -3.67 -3.92 -44.64
CA GLU A 205 -2.65 -4.53 -43.75
C GLU A 205 -3.31 -5.34 -42.61
N ALA A 206 -3.99 -6.44 -42.94
CA ALA A 206 -4.78 -7.23 -41.98
C ALA A 206 -3.97 -7.90 -40.85
N ASP A 207 -2.65 -7.97 -41.02
CA ASP A 207 -1.66 -8.51 -40.07
C ASP A 207 -1.01 -7.43 -39.19
N ARG A 208 -1.33 -6.15 -39.42
CA ARG A 208 -0.91 -5.03 -38.56
C ARG A 208 -2.03 -4.66 -37.58
N TYR A 209 -1.68 -4.64 -36.30
CA TYR A 209 -2.63 -4.41 -35.23
C TYR A 209 -2.48 -3.01 -34.63
N VAL A 210 -3.60 -2.30 -34.51
CA VAL A 210 -3.76 -1.19 -33.55
C VAL A 210 -4.59 -1.77 -32.41
N ILE A 211 -3.97 -1.88 -31.24
CA ILE A 211 -4.54 -2.49 -30.03
C ILE A 211 -4.95 -1.40 -29.06
#